data_AF-A5UXZ5-F1
#
_entry.id   AF-A5UXZ5-F1
#
_cell.length_a   1.000
_cell.length_b   1.000
_cell.length_c   1.000
_cell.angle_alpha   90.00
_cell.angle_beta   90.00
_cell.angle_gamma   90.00
#
_symmetry.space_group_name_H-M   'P 1'
#
loop_
_entity.id
_entity.type
_entity.pdbx_description
1 polymer ?
#
loop_
_entity_poly.entity_id
_entity_poly.type
_entity_poly.pdbx_seq_one_letter_code
_entity_poly.pdbx_strand_id
1 'polypeptide(L)'
;MVGLNHEFARELLWREYVTDQRGSYFRQFWDVTGYLHGSAEDPEVLREKLRDIPPLHRWSKFSKLGDHDNRETGGANEEEIVLVIRGELLKKYPTAVIYAHRAKWQRKADGTIDNAVERQLDDAGVALAENPPRDKVKTPLYEAKVDPDIYFFGFDLTVEAAIGGTGENETDDPGWFFVIKERPGEPRFGLDIGTADHIYVWNDLAWGNLVPDAQAGDYIQITSATPTITLETLPSTENEKIDQAADDQSVRWHRDAHAAEVAYILYQAPVMVAVHASEMIPRS
;
A
#
# COMPACT_ATOMS: atom_id res chain seq x y z
N MET A 1 7.90 -22.93 -15.52
CA MET A 1 7.57 -23.65 -14.27
C MET A 1 7.63 -25.17 -14.45
N VAL A 2 6.73 -25.79 -15.23
CA VAL A 2 6.72 -27.25 -15.45
C VAL A 2 7.95 -27.75 -16.21
N GLY A 3 8.38 -27.02 -17.26
CA GLY A 3 9.57 -27.39 -18.05
C GLY A 3 10.87 -27.48 -17.23
N LEU A 4 11.06 -26.55 -16.29
CA LEU A 4 12.24 -26.55 -15.39
C LEU A 4 12.26 -27.80 -14.50
N ASN A 5 11.10 -28.16 -13.91
CA ASN A 5 10.96 -29.38 -13.12
C ASN A 5 11.19 -30.63 -13.98
N HIS A 6 10.69 -30.64 -15.22
CA HIS A 6 10.86 -31.76 -16.14
C HIS A 6 12.33 -31.99 -16.50
N GLU A 7 13.05 -30.94 -16.91
CA GLU A 7 14.47 -31.06 -17.29
C GLU A 7 15.35 -31.45 -16.09
N PHE A 8 15.09 -30.89 -14.91
CA PHE A 8 15.83 -31.26 -13.70
C PHE A 8 15.56 -32.72 -13.29
N ALA A 9 14.30 -33.17 -13.35
CA ALA A 9 13.96 -34.58 -13.11
C ALA A 9 14.64 -35.52 -14.12
N ARG A 10 14.70 -35.12 -15.40
CA ARG A 10 15.37 -35.89 -16.44
C ARG A 10 16.87 -35.99 -16.19
N GLU A 11 17.52 -34.92 -15.75
CA GLU A 11 18.94 -34.91 -15.40
C GLU A 11 19.23 -35.82 -14.20
N LEU A 12 18.39 -35.80 -13.16
CA LEU A 12 18.54 -36.70 -12.01
C LEU A 12 18.41 -38.17 -12.40
N LEU A 13 17.44 -38.48 -13.27
CA LEU A 13 17.27 -39.83 -13.81
C LEU A 13 18.49 -40.25 -14.66
N TRP A 14 19.00 -39.35 -15.48
CA TRP A 14 20.19 -39.60 -16.31
C TRP A 14 21.45 -39.84 -15.47
N ARG A 15 21.57 -39.19 -14.31
CA ARG A 15 22.65 -39.41 -13.33
C ARG A 15 22.42 -40.60 -12.38
N GLU A 16 21.40 -41.42 -12.64
CA GLU A 16 21.07 -42.62 -11.87
C GLU A 16 20.78 -42.36 -10.38
N TYR A 17 20.28 -41.16 -10.04
CA TYR A 17 19.80 -40.92 -8.68
C TYR A 17 18.55 -41.75 -8.40
N VAL A 18 18.52 -42.39 -7.23
CA VAL A 18 17.34 -43.13 -6.75
C VAL A 18 16.25 -42.12 -6.40
N THR A 19 15.22 -42.02 -7.24
CA THR A 19 14.05 -41.15 -7.02
C THR A 19 12.75 -41.92 -7.27
N ASP A 20 11.66 -41.49 -6.65
CA ASP A 20 10.32 -42.04 -6.88
C ASP A 20 9.60 -41.42 -8.10
N GLN A 21 10.30 -40.54 -8.83
CA GLN A 21 9.82 -39.78 -10.00
C GLN A 21 8.57 -38.91 -9.76
N ARG A 22 8.20 -38.64 -8.49
CA ARG A 22 7.03 -37.80 -8.13
C ARG A 22 7.42 -36.41 -7.62
N GLY A 23 8.72 -36.16 -7.48
CA GLY A 23 9.29 -34.92 -6.99
C GLY A 23 8.85 -33.70 -7.79
N SER A 24 8.56 -32.61 -7.09
CA SER A 24 8.36 -31.27 -7.65
C SER A 24 9.35 -30.34 -6.96
N TYR A 25 10.50 -30.15 -7.61
CA TYR A 25 11.69 -29.54 -7.03
C TYR A 25 11.57 -28.00 -6.96
N PHE A 26 10.97 -27.39 -7.98
CA PHE A 26 10.77 -25.95 -8.07
C PHE A 26 9.28 -25.64 -8.03
N ARG A 27 8.79 -25.18 -6.89
CA ARG A 27 7.37 -24.87 -6.67
C ARG A 27 7.10 -23.42 -6.28
N GLN A 28 8.15 -22.62 -6.14
CA GLN A 28 8.07 -21.21 -5.78
C GLN A 28 8.96 -20.42 -6.74
N PHE A 29 8.35 -19.44 -7.38
CA PHE A 29 8.86 -18.57 -8.42
C PHE A 29 8.72 -17.10 -7.99
N TRP A 30 7.72 -16.79 -7.16
CA TRP A 30 7.49 -15.45 -6.63
C TRP A 30 8.01 -15.30 -5.19
N ASP A 31 8.42 -14.07 -4.86
CA ASP A 31 8.77 -13.72 -3.49
C ASP A 31 7.50 -13.64 -2.64
N VAL A 32 7.55 -14.23 -1.44
CA VAL A 32 6.44 -14.30 -0.49
C VAL A 32 6.79 -13.62 0.83
N THR A 33 7.97 -13.00 0.94
CA THR A 33 8.47 -12.37 2.16
C THR A 33 7.54 -11.24 2.64
N GLY A 34 6.87 -10.56 1.71
CA GLY A 34 5.91 -9.49 2.00
C GLY A 34 4.48 -9.97 2.33
N TYR A 35 4.21 -11.28 2.32
CA TYR A 35 2.88 -11.80 2.56
C TYR A 35 2.49 -11.72 4.05
N LEU A 36 1.39 -11.03 4.34
CA LEU A 36 0.81 -10.96 5.68
C LEU A 36 -0.24 -12.06 5.86
N HIS A 37 -0.09 -12.87 6.91
CA HIS A 37 -1.02 -13.95 7.24
C HIS A 37 -2.01 -13.48 8.31
N GLY A 38 -3.31 -13.68 8.08
CA GLY A 38 -4.35 -13.20 8.99
C GLY A 38 -4.55 -14.03 10.27
N SER A 39 -3.92 -15.21 10.39
CA SER A 39 -4.05 -16.09 11.56
C SER A 39 -2.82 -16.98 11.72
N ALA A 40 -2.51 -17.38 12.97
CA ALA A 40 -1.43 -18.31 13.30
C ALA A 40 -1.69 -19.72 12.73
N GLU A 41 -1.44 -19.89 11.44
CA GLU A 41 -1.35 -21.19 10.79
C GLU A 41 -0.03 -21.87 11.19
N ASP A 42 0.00 -23.21 11.17
CA ASP A 42 1.25 -23.96 11.28
C ASP A 42 2.24 -23.49 10.19
N PRO A 43 3.49 -23.14 10.53
CA PRO A 43 4.50 -22.70 9.57
C PRO A 43 4.65 -23.60 8.34
N GLU A 44 4.49 -24.92 8.49
CA GLU A 44 4.58 -25.85 7.35
C GLU A 44 3.36 -25.74 6.42
N VAL A 45 2.17 -25.58 6.99
CA VAL A 45 0.93 -25.40 6.23
C VAL A 45 0.97 -24.07 5.47
N LEU A 46 1.42 -23.01 6.13
CA LEU A 46 1.59 -21.70 5.50
C LEU A 46 2.63 -21.76 4.37
N ARG A 47 3.77 -22.43 4.59
CA ARG A 47 4.80 -22.60 3.56
C ARG A 47 4.29 -23.34 2.33
N GLU A 48 3.46 -24.38 2.53
CA GLU A 48 2.86 -25.12 1.42
C GLU A 48 1.83 -24.28 0.66
N LYS A 49 1.02 -23.49 1.37
CA LYS A 49 0.03 -22.56 0.79
C LYS A 49 0.67 -21.43 -0.02
N LEU A 50 1.86 -20.99 0.38
CA LEU A 50 2.63 -19.96 -0.31
C LEU A 50 3.44 -20.46 -1.52
N ARG A 51 3.42 -21.77 -1.80
CA ARG A 51 3.95 -22.26 -3.08
C ARG A 51 3.05 -21.78 -4.21
N ASP A 52 3.64 -21.51 -5.38
CA ASP A 52 2.89 -21.03 -6.54
C ASP A 52 2.19 -22.16 -7.28
N ILE A 53 2.73 -23.39 -7.19
CA ILE A 53 2.12 -24.57 -7.82
C ILE A 53 1.94 -25.75 -6.86
N PRO A 54 0.84 -26.53 -6.98
CA PRO A 54 0.69 -27.78 -6.25
C PRO A 54 1.66 -28.83 -6.81
N PRO A 55 1.94 -29.93 -6.09
CA PRO A 55 2.85 -30.96 -6.55
C PRO A 55 2.42 -31.52 -7.92
N LEU A 56 3.34 -31.52 -8.90
CA LEU A 56 3.06 -31.88 -10.30
C LEU A 56 2.49 -33.30 -10.44
N HIS A 57 2.88 -34.23 -9.58
CA HIS A 57 2.37 -35.61 -9.62
C HIS A 57 0.88 -35.72 -9.25
N ARG A 58 0.27 -34.67 -8.71
CA ARG A 58 -1.17 -34.60 -8.38
C ARG A 58 -1.99 -33.94 -9.49
N TRP A 59 -1.33 -33.37 -10.51
CA TRP A 59 -2.01 -32.68 -11.60
C TRP A 59 -2.80 -33.68 -12.42
N SER A 60 -4.04 -33.32 -12.75
CA SER A 60 -4.88 -34.14 -13.61
C SER A 60 -4.34 -34.12 -15.03
N LYS A 61 -4.61 -35.17 -15.81
CA LYS A 61 -4.36 -35.13 -17.26
C LYS A 61 -5.41 -34.32 -18.02
N PHE A 62 -6.53 -34.02 -17.35
CA PHE A 62 -7.68 -33.32 -17.92
C PHE A 62 -7.79 -31.86 -17.48
N SER A 63 -6.93 -31.42 -16.57
CA SER A 63 -6.81 -30.01 -16.19
C SER A 63 -6.20 -29.20 -17.32
N LYS A 64 -6.64 -27.97 -17.46
CA LYS A 64 -6.18 -27.00 -18.45
C LYS A 64 -4.99 -26.22 -17.92
N LEU A 65 -4.39 -25.43 -18.81
CA LEU A 65 -3.43 -24.40 -18.41
C LEU A 65 -4.17 -23.33 -17.60
N GLY A 66 -3.63 -22.95 -16.44
CA GLY A 66 -4.28 -22.02 -15.49
C GLY A 66 -4.76 -22.73 -14.22
N ASP A 67 -5.33 -23.93 -14.34
CA ASP A 67 -6.01 -24.67 -13.24
C ASP A 67 -5.13 -25.11 -12.04
N HIS A 68 -3.86 -24.70 -11.99
CA HIS A 68 -2.90 -25.13 -10.98
C HIS A 68 -2.23 -23.97 -10.26
N ASP A 69 -2.91 -22.82 -10.19
CA ASP A 69 -2.52 -21.78 -9.25
C ASP A 69 -2.82 -22.25 -7.82
N ASN A 70 -1.80 -22.35 -6.99
CA ASN A 70 -1.93 -22.78 -5.59
C ASN A 70 -2.22 -21.61 -4.64
N ARG A 71 -2.15 -20.37 -5.14
CA ARG A 71 -2.32 -19.14 -4.37
C ARG A 71 -3.71 -18.54 -4.53
N GLU A 72 -4.45 -18.95 -5.56
CA GLU A 72 -5.88 -18.71 -5.67
C GLU A 72 -6.64 -19.37 -4.51
N THR A 73 -7.50 -18.60 -3.86
CA THR A 73 -8.34 -19.11 -2.78
C THR A 73 -9.68 -19.60 -3.35
N GLY A 74 -9.99 -20.88 -3.20
CA GLY A 74 -11.31 -21.44 -3.57
C GLY A 74 -11.36 -22.20 -4.89
N GLY A 75 -10.27 -22.27 -5.66
CA GLY A 75 -10.17 -23.12 -6.85
C GLY A 75 -11.04 -22.69 -8.03
N ALA A 76 -11.56 -21.47 -8.01
CA ALA A 76 -12.12 -20.81 -9.17
C ALA A 76 -10.99 -20.03 -9.84
N ASN A 77 -10.75 -20.29 -11.14
CA ASN A 77 -9.91 -19.44 -12.00
C ASN A 77 -10.60 -18.06 -12.10
N GLU A 78 -10.41 -17.23 -11.09
CA GLU A 78 -10.94 -15.87 -11.07
C GLU A 78 -9.92 -14.95 -11.74
N GLU A 79 -10.39 -14.00 -12.53
CA GLU A 79 -9.50 -13.03 -13.16
C GLU A 79 -8.94 -12.08 -12.09
N GLU A 80 -7.73 -12.39 -11.62
CA GLU A 80 -6.99 -11.55 -10.69
C GLU A 80 -6.60 -10.21 -11.32
N ILE A 81 -6.76 -9.14 -10.56
CA ILE A 81 -6.34 -7.82 -10.98
C ILE A 81 -4.83 -7.66 -10.82
N VAL A 82 -4.19 -7.11 -11.86
CA VAL A 82 -2.77 -6.75 -11.84
C VAL A 82 -2.62 -5.24 -11.91
N LEU A 83 -2.04 -4.67 -10.86
CA LEU A 83 -1.66 -3.26 -10.82
C LEU A 83 -0.31 -3.08 -11.52
N VAL A 84 -0.28 -2.22 -12.54
CA VAL A 84 0.94 -1.87 -13.26
C VAL A 84 1.36 -0.45 -12.89
N ILE A 85 2.56 -0.32 -12.35
CA ILE A 85 3.16 0.98 -12.02
C ILE A 85 4.35 1.19 -12.95
N ARG A 86 4.28 2.25 -13.77
CA ARG A 86 5.40 2.71 -14.59
C ARG A 86 5.86 4.08 -14.12
N GLY A 87 7.12 4.19 -13.72
CA GLY A 87 7.75 5.47 -13.47
C GLY A 87 8.90 5.43 -12.48
N GLU A 88 9.52 6.58 -12.26
CA GLU A 88 10.70 6.69 -11.40
C GLU A 88 10.39 6.61 -9.90
N LEU A 89 9.12 6.59 -9.50
CA LEU A 89 8.74 6.53 -8.09
C LEU A 89 9.36 5.31 -7.39
N LEU A 90 9.17 4.11 -7.94
CA LEU A 90 9.72 2.86 -7.39
C LEU A 90 11.22 2.67 -7.70
N LYS A 91 11.80 3.54 -8.53
CA LYS A 91 13.26 3.63 -8.70
C LYS A 91 13.88 4.48 -7.58
N LYS A 92 13.22 5.57 -7.18
CA LYS A 92 13.65 6.44 -6.07
C LYS A 92 13.34 5.82 -4.70
N TYR A 93 12.19 5.14 -4.58
CA TYR A 93 11.72 4.48 -3.36
C TYR A 93 11.48 2.98 -3.61
N PRO A 94 12.55 2.19 -3.80
CA PRO A 94 12.43 0.74 -4.09
C PRO A 94 11.85 -0.07 -2.93
N THR A 95 11.78 0.51 -1.73
CA THR A 95 11.23 -0.13 -0.53
C THR A 95 9.80 0.33 -0.22
N ALA A 96 9.13 1.04 -1.14
CA ALA A 96 7.74 1.42 -0.96
C ALA A 96 6.85 0.18 -0.74
N VAL A 97 5.90 0.30 0.19
CA VAL A 97 4.95 -0.77 0.52
C VAL A 97 3.72 -0.57 -0.34
N ILE A 98 3.35 -1.61 -1.09
CA ILE A 98 2.19 -1.59 -1.98
C ILE A 98 1.20 -2.64 -1.49
N TYR A 99 -0.05 -2.24 -1.30
CA TYR A 99 -1.12 -3.12 -0.84
C TYR A 99 -2.48 -2.61 -1.30
N ALA A 100 -3.49 -3.49 -1.29
CA ALA A 100 -4.88 -3.10 -1.45
C ALA A 100 -5.52 -2.93 -0.07
N HIS A 101 -6.27 -1.85 0.12
CA HIS A 101 -6.95 -1.52 1.36
C HIS A 101 -8.45 -1.36 1.10
N ARG A 102 -9.27 -1.93 1.98
CA ARG A 102 -10.72 -1.90 1.85
C ARG A 102 -11.23 -0.47 1.92
N ALA A 103 -12.12 -0.11 1.01
CA ALA A 103 -12.81 1.16 1.03
C ALA A 103 -14.02 1.10 1.98
N LYS A 104 -14.47 2.26 2.42
CA LYS A 104 -15.66 2.45 3.23
C LYS A 104 -16.48 3.60 2.67
N TRP A 105 -17.78 3.37 2.52
CA TRP A 105 -18.73 4.41 2.20
C TRP A 105 -18.86 5.39 3.36
N GLN A 106 -18.77 6.68 3.06
CA GLN A 106 -19.23 7.71 3.97
C GLN A 106 -20.76 7.71 4.00
N ARG A 107 -21.34 8.05 5.16
CA ARG A 107 -22.78 8.03 5.36
C ARG A 107 -23.30 9.40 5.76
N LYS A 108 -24.50 9.73 5.28
CA LYS A 108 -25.24 10.92 5.70
C LYS A 108 -25.77 10.74 7.12
N ALA A 109 -26.28 11.83 7.70
CA ALA A 109 -26.89 11.83 9.03
C ALA A 109 -28.09 10.88 9.16
N ASP A 110 -28.76 10.54 8.05
CA ASP A 110 -29.87 9.59 7.99
C ASP A 110 -29.42 8.11 7.89
N GLY A 111 -28.12 7.86 7.82
CA GLY A 111 -27.52 6.53 7.71
C GLY A 111 -27.37 6.02 6.27
N THR A 112 -27.85 6.73 5.25
CA THR A 112 -27.69 6.34 3.85
C THR A 112 -26.28 6.63 3.32
N ILE A 113 -25.87 5.93 2.25
CA ILE A 113 -24.57 6.17 1.59
C ILE A 113 -24.56 7.59 0.99
N ASP A 114 -23.47 8.32 1.22
CA ASP A 114 -23.25 9.62 0.61
C ASP A 114 -22.40 9.51 -0.66
N ASN A 115 -23.07 9.42 -1.81
CA ASN A 115 -22.41 9.37 -3.12
C ASN A 115 -21.87 10.74 -3.59
N ALA A 116 -22.09 11.82 -2.84
CA ALA A 116 -21.54 13.13 -3.18
C ALA A 116 -20.12 13.34 -2.66
N VAL A 117 -19.64 12.45 -1.79
CA VAL A 117 -18.30 12.50 -1.20
C VAL A 117 -17.49 11.27 -1.59
N GLU A 118 -16.17 11.42 -1.52
CA GLU A 118 -15.24 10.35 -1.87
C GLU A 118 -15.27 9.21 -0.85
N ARG A 119 -14.87 8.01 -1.28
CA ARG A 119 -14.75 6.84 -0.39
C ARG A 119 -13.54 7.02 0.52
N GLN A 120 -13.58 6.43 1.71
CA GLN A 120 -12.47 6.49 2.68
C GLN A 120 -11.84 5.11 2.88
N LEU A 121 -10.64 5.07 3.44
CA LEU A 121 -10.02 3.83 3.90
C LEU A 121 -10.77 3.29 5.12
N ASP A 122 -11.01 1.97 5.15
CA ASP A 122 -11.65 1.31 6.29
C ASP A 122 -10.62 0.96 7.38
N ASP A 123 -10.14 1.97 8.10
CA ASP A 123 -9.04 1.81 9.07
C ASP A 123 -9.43 1.08 10.37
N ALA A 124 -10.72 0.72 10.51
CA ALA A 124 -11.25 0.09 11.71
C ALA A 124 -10.57 -1.26 11.98
N GLY A 125 -9.75 -1.30 13.04
CA GLY A 125 -9.00 -2.49 13.44
C GLY A 125 -7.73 -2.74 12.63
N VAL A 126 -7.34 -1.84 11.72
CA VAL A 126 -6.13 -1.97 10.89
C VAL A 126 -4.94 -1.25 11.55
N ALA A 127 -5.12 0.00 12.00
CA ALA A 127 -4.02 0.87 12.44
C ALA A 127 -3.17 0.32 13.61
N LEU A 128 -3.73 -0.60 14.41
CA LEU A 128 -3.07 -1.19 15.58
C LEU A 128 -2.73 -2.69 15.40
N ALA A 129 -3.03 -3.28 14.24
CA ALA A 129 -2.85 -4.70 14.01
C ALA A 129 -1.49 -4.99 13.35
N GLU A 130 -0.69 -5.87 13.95
CA GLU A 130 0.54 -6.40 13.33
C GLU A 130 0.23 -7.18 12.04
N ASN A 131 -0.91 -7.90 12.05
CA ASN A 131 -1.43 -8.64 10.91
C ASN A 131 -2.90 -8.23 10.68
N PRO A 132 -3.18 -7.23 9.84
CA PRO A 132 -4.53 -6.82 9.56
C PRO A 132 -5.33 -7.94 8.86
N PRO A 133 -6.65 -8.03 9.09
CA PRO A 133 -7.51 -9.01 8.43
C PRO A 133 -7.47 -8.90 6.89
N ARG A 134 -7.54 -10.02 6.18
CA ARG A 134 -7.49 -10.06 4.69
C ARG A 134 -8.71 -9.43 4.01
N ASP A 135 -9.82 -9.29 4.72
CA ASP A 135 -11.01 -8.55 4.26
C ASP A 135 -10.83 -7.02 4.36
N LYS A 136 -9.76 -6.56 5.03
CA LYS A 136 -9.39 -5.15 5.17
C LYS A 136 -8.13 -4.79 4.38
N VAL A 137 -7.12 -5.64 4.41
CA VAL A 137 -5.82 -5.41 3.76
C VAL A 137 -5.38 -6.65 3.00
N LYS A 138 -5.08 -6.48 1.72
CA LYS A 138 -4.51 -7.53 0.86
C LYS A 138 -3.14 -7.10 0.36
N THR A 139 -2.12 -7.88 0.68
CA THR A 139 -0.79 -7.74 0.07
C THR A 139 -0.76 -8.40 -1.31
N PRO A 140 0.13 -7.97 -2.21
CA PRO A 140 0.28 -8.61 -3.51
C PRO A 140 0.54 -10.11 -3.36
N LEU A 141 -0.04 -10.90 -4.26
CA LEU A 141 0.29 -12.31 -4.41
C LEU A 141 1.66 -12.40 -5.08
N TYR A 142 1.83 -11.84 -6.26
CA TYR A 142 3.10 -11.84 -6.98
C TYR A 142 3.52 -10.43 -7.34
N GLU A 143 4.84 -10.25 -7.38
CA GLU A 143 5.51 -9.03 -7.80
C GLU A 143 6.48 -9.37 -8.92
N ALA A 144 6.42 -8.61 -10.01
CA ALA A 144 7.40 -8.70 -11.08
C ALA A 144 7.93 -7.32 -11.43
N LYS A 145 9.24 -7.23 -11.65
CA LYS A 145 9.90 -6.03 -12.16
C LYS A 145 10.41 -6.29 -13.57
N VAL A 146 10.08 -5.38 -14.49
CA VAL A 146 10.68 -5.30 -15.80
C VAL A 146 11.50 -4.02 -15.85
N ASP A 147 12.82 -4.18 -15.97
CA ASP A 147 13.71 -3.02 -16.09
C ASP A 147 13.37 -2.18 -17.33
N PRO A 148 13.48 -0.85 -17.26
CA PRO A 148 14.08 -0.09 -16.16
C PRO A 148 13.12 0.32 -15.03
N ASP A 149 11.81 0.44 -15.28
CA ASP A 149 10.88 1.19 -14.41
C ASP A 149 9.43 0.66 -14.40
N ILE A 150 9.20 -0.59 -14.79
CA ILE A 150 7.85 -1.19 -14.80
C ILE A 150 7.73 -2.24 -13.70
N TYR A 151 6.71 -2.11 -12.87
CA TYR A 151 6.39 -3.05 -11.80
C TYR A 151 4.97 -3.58 -11.97
N PHE A 152 4.79 -4.87 -11.71
CA PHE A 152 3.51 -5.58 -11.73
C PHE A 152 3.23 -6.15 -10.35
N PHE A 153 2.03 -5.90 -9.83
CA PHE A 153 1.56 -6.43 -8.55
C PHE A 153 0.22 -7.11 -8.75
N GLY A 154 0.16 -8.43 -8.59
CA GLY A 154 -1.08 -9.19 -8.66
C GLY A 154 -1.78 -9.22 -7.31
N PHE A 155 -3.10 -9.06 -7.30
CA PHE A 155 -3.90 -9.13 -6.08
C PHE A 155 -5.00 -10.18 -6.19
N ASP A 156 -5.29 -10.82 -5.06
CA ASP A 156 -6.42 -11.72 -4.82
C ASP A 156 -7.76 -10.93 -4.83
N LEU A 157 -8.06 -10.27 -5.94
CA LEU A 157 -9.20 -9.40 -6.18
C LEU A 157 -9.59 -9.47 -7.66
N THR A 158 -10.89 -9.58 -7.94
CA THR A 158 -11.43 -9.38 -9.29
C THR A 158 -11.61 -7.89 -9.57
N VAL A 159 -11.70 -7.53 -10.86
CA VAL A 159 -11.99 -6.14 -11.27
C VAL A 159 -13.30 -5.63 -10.65
N GLU A 160 -14.35 -6.47 -10.66
CA GLU A 160 -15.65 -6.12 -10.07
C GLU A 160 -15.55 -5.86 -8.57
N ALA A 161 -14.83 -6.72 -7.83
CA ALA A 161 -14.63 -6.54 -6.40
C ALA A 161 -13.77 -5.31 -6.08
N ALA A 162 -12.75 -5.03 -6.89
CA ALA A 162 -11.88 -3.87 -6.72
C ALA A 162 -12.63 -2.54 -6.94
N ILE A 163 -13.45 -2.45 -7.99
CA ILE A 163 -14.27 -1.26 -8.28
C ILE A 163 -15.41 -1.12 -7.26
N GLY A 164 -16.01 -2.22 -6.84
CA GLY A 164 -17.20 -2.22 -6.00
C GLY A 164 -18.46 -1.73 -6.75
N GLY A 165 -19.53 -1.50 -6.00
CA GLY A 165 -20.80 -1.00 -6.50
C GLY A 165 -20.85 0.52 -6.67
N THR A 166 -22.00 1.01 -7.12
CA THR A 166 -22.26 2.43 -7.36
C THR A 166 -22.58 3.21 -6.08
N GLY A 167 -22.96 2.50 -5.00
CA GLY A 167 -23.41 3.12 -3.75
C GLY A 167 -24.89 3.51 -3.79
N GLU A 168 -25.64 3.02 -4.78
CA GLU A 168 -27.08 3.26 -4.91
C GLU A 168 -27.88 2.37 -3.94
N ASN A 169 -27.36 1.18 -3.62
CA ASN A 169 -27.93 0.30 -2.60
C ASN A 169 -27.04 0.26 -1.36
N GLU A 170 -27.63 0.14 -0.17
CA GLU A 170 -26.88 0.07 1.08
C GLU A 170 -25.96 -1.15 1.20
N THR A 171 -26.23 -2.19 0.41
CA THR A 171 -25.45 -3.42 0.34
C THR A 171 -24.35 -3.37 -0.72
N ASP A 172 -24.23 -2.26 -1.46
CA ASP A 172 -23.22 -2.12 -2.50
C ASP A 172 -21.82 -2.16 -1.89
N ASP A 173 -20.97 -2.96 -2.51
CA ASP A 173 -19.59 -3.13 -2.10
C ASP A 173 -18.82 -1.79 -2.29
N PRO A 174 -18.10 -1.28 -1.28
CA PRO A 174 -17.34 -0.04 -1.42
C PRO A 174 -16.08 -0.14 -2.28
N GLY A 175 -15.65 -1.34 -2.68
CA GLY A 175 -14.45 -1.56 -3.46
C GLY A 175 -13.16 -1.51 -2.64
N TRP A 176 -12.04 -1.25 -3.34
CA TRP A 176 -10.69 -1.26 -2.78
C TRP A 176 -9.87 -0.09 -3.31
N PHE A 177 -9.01 0.44 -2.44
CA PHE A 177 -7.94 1.35 -2.77
C PHE A 177 -6.64 0.58 -3.01
N PHE A 178 -5.87 0.99 -4.01
CA PHE A 178 -4.47 0.61 -4.13
C PHE A 178 -3.61 1.67 -3.46
N VAL A 179 -2.89 1.25 -2.43
CA VAL A 179 -2.11 2.13 -1.58
C VAL A 179 -0.63 1.96 -1.90
N ILE A 180 0.04 3.07 -2.15
CA ILE A 180 1.49 3.18 -2.24
C ILE A 180 1.94 3.97 -1.02
N LYS A 181 2.64 3.30 -0.12
CA LYS A 181 3.07 3.87 1.16
C LYS A 181 4.59 3.89 1.23
N GLU A 182 5.15 5.02 1.61
CA GLU A 182 6.56 5.08 1.98
C GLU A 182 6.80 4.22 3.22
N ARG A 183 7.80 3.33 3.16
CA ARG A 183 8.16 2.53 4.34
C ARG A 183 8.66 3.47 5.43
N PRO A 184 8.06 3.45 6.64
CA PRO A 184 8.56 4.25 7.74
C PRO A 184 10.04 3.93 7.99
N GLY A 185 10.90 4.91 7.72
CA GLY A 185 12.34 4.82 7.91
C GLY A 185 12.79 5.62 9.12
N GLU A 186 14.01 6.16 9.05
CA GLU A 186 14.50 7.10 10.04
C GLU A 186 13.68 8.41 10.02
N PRO A 187 13.38 9.01 11.18
CA PRO A 187 12.73 10.32 11.24
C PRO A 187 13.45 11.34 10.38
N ARG A 188 12.73 11.94 9.43
CA ARG A 188 13.23 13.04 8.62
C ARG A 188 12.68 14.34 9.17
N PHE A 189 13.53 15.36 9.17
CA PHE A 189 13.13 16.72 9.52
C PHE A 189 13.39 17.63 8.34
N GLY A 190 12.43 18.47 7.99
CA GLY A 190 12.53 19.37 6.85
C GLY A 190 11.22 20.06 6.55
N LEU A 191 11.30 21.02 5.63
CA LEU A 191 10.16 21.78 5.12
C LEU A 191 10.16 21.69 3.61
N ASP A 192 8.99 21.93 3.03
CA ASP A 192 8.85 21.97 1.59
C ASP A 192 9.53 23.22 0.98
N ILE A 193 9.94 23.09 -0.27
CA ILE A 193 10.57 24.20 -1.02
C ILE A 193 9.47 25.14 -1.52
N GLY A 194 9.70 26.45 -1.36
CA GLY A 194 8.76 27.49 -1.78
C GLY A 194 8.11 28.17 -0.57
N THR A 195 6.98 28.80 -0.79
CA THR A 195 6.19 29.50 0.23
C THR A 195 4.76 29.01 0.11
N ALA A 196 4.18 28.50 1.20
CA ALA A 196 2.77 28.15 1.24
C ALA A 196 1.91 29.41 1.44
N ASP A 197 0.82 29.49 0.69
CA ASP A 197 -0.15 30.60 0.81
C ASP A 197 -1.03 30.47 2.06
N HIS A 198 -1.37 29.23 2.40
CA HIS A 198 -2.17 28.88 3.58
C HIS A 198 -1.48 27.80 4.39
N ILE A 199 -1.52 27.95 5.72
CA ILE A 199 -0.93 26.98 6.64
C ILE A 199 -2.03 26.51 7.61
N TYR A 200 -2.67 25.38 7.32
CA TYR A 200 -3.72 24.82 8.17
C TYR A 200 -3.16 23.81 9.17
N VAL A 201 -2.14 23.06 8.76
CA VAL A 201 -1.37 22.11 9.58
C VAL A 201 0.12 22.42 9.48
N TRP A 202 0.94 21.93 10.42
CA TRP A 202 2.39 22.16 10.39
C TRP A 202 3.06 21.54 9.16
N ASN A 203 2.49 20.47 8.61
CA ASN A 203 2.95 19.88 7.35
C ASN A 203 2.77 20.81 6.13
N ASP A 204 1.94 21.86 6.20
CA ASP A 204 1.81 22.85 5.13
C ASP A 204 2.94 23.91 5.19
N LEU A 205 3.76 23.93 6.24
CA LEU A 205 4.82 24.93 6.42
C LEU A 205 5.96 24.70 5.41
N ALA A 206 6.31 25.75 4.66
CA ALA A 206 7.41 25.72 3.70
C ALA A 206 8.58 26.61 4.14
N TRP A 207 9.76 26.39 3.55
CA TRP A 207 10.98 27.15 3.83
C TRP A 207 10.79 28.66 3.70
N GLY A 208 10.11 29.11 2.65
CA GLY A 208 9.87 30.51 2.35
C GLY A 208 8.93 31.20 3.33
N ASN A 209 8.16 30.46 4.13
CA ASN A 209 7.36 31.03 5.23
C ASN A 209 8.24 31.41 6.43
N LEU A 210 9.36 30.70 6.66
CA LEU A 210 10.28 30.97 7.76
C LEU A 210 11.45 31.87 7.36
N VAL A 211 12.03 31.59 6.19
CA VAL A 211 13.20 32.26 5.64
C VAL A 211 12.84 32.67 4.21
N PRO A 212 12.26 33.87 4.01
CA PRO A 212 11.98 34.38 2.68
C PRO A 212 13.26 34.40 1.82
N ASP A 213 13.13 34.00 0.55
CA ASP A 213 14.24 33.89 -0.41
C ASP A 213 15.38 32.93 0.01
N ALA A 214 15.07 31.91 0.82
CA ALA A 214 16.04 30.90 1.26
C ALA A 214 16.85 30.29 0.10
N GLN A 215 18.16 30.23 0.25
CA GLN A 215 19.09 29.58 -0.66
C GLN A 215 19.60 28.25 -0.10
N ALA A 216 20.17 27.42 -0.99
CA ALA A 216 20.80 26.18 -0.58
C ALA A 216 21.96 26.45 0.40
N GLY A 217 21.87 25.90 1.60
CA GLY A 217 22.85 26.10 2.68
C GLY A 217 22.40 27.08 3.77
N ASP A 218 21.26 27.75 3.59
CA ASP A 218 20.64 28.51 4.65
C ASP A 218 20.08 27.59 5.75
N TYR A 219 19.92 28.15 6.94
CA TYR A 219 19.43 27.43 8.11
C TYR A 219 18.48 28.32 8.90
N ILE A 220 17.55 27.69 9.60
CA ILE A 220 16.57 28.39 10.42
C ILE A 220 17.27 28.90 11.68
N GLN A 221 17.20 30.20 11.92
CA GLN A 221 17.69 30.82 13.15
C GLN A 221 16.51 31.23 14.05
N ILE A 222 16.45 30.65 15.25
CA ILE A 222 15.52 31.08 16.29
C ILE A 222 16.18 32.20 17.09
N THR A 223 15.67 33.42 16.94
CA THR A 223 16.18 34.63 17.58
C THR A 223 15.03 35.44 18.18
N SER A 224 15.33 36.57 18.82
CA SER A 224 14.31 37.50 19.28
C SER A 224 13.44 38.08 18.15
N ALA A 225 13.89 38.02 16.90
CA ALA A 225 13.16 38.48 15.71
C ALA A 225 12.36 37.37 15.02
N THR A 226 12.34 36.15 15.55
CA THR A 226 11.58 35.04 14.96
C THR A 226 10.08 35.36 14.96
N PRO A 227 9.42 35.31 13.80
CA PRO A 227 7.98 35.55 13.71
C PRO A 227 7.23 34.42 14.41
N THR A 228 6.10 34.76 15.04
CA THR A 228 5.14 33.74 15.48
C THR A 228 4.30 33.34 14.28
N ILE A 229 4.30 32.05 13.94
CA ILE A 229 3.40 31.50 12.90
C ILE A 229 2.18 30.90 13.61
N THR A 230 1.01 31.22 13.09
CA THR A 230 -0.26 30.69 13.57
C THR A 230 -0.94 29.92 12.46
N LEU A 231 -1.40 28.71 12.77
CA LEU A 231 -2.21 27.93 11.86
C LEU A 231 -3.55 28.61 11.61
N GLU A 232 -3.97 28.60 10.36
CA GLU A 232 -5.28 29.09 9.92
C GLU A 232 -6.38 28.08 10.25
N THR A 233 -7.62 28.55 10.29
CA THR A 233 -8.78 27.68 10.47
C THR A 233 -8.92 26.76 9.27
N LEU A 234 -8.90 25.45 9.51
CA LEU A 234 -9.10 24.42 8.49
C LEU A 234 -10.49 24.58 7.83
N PRO A 235 -10.57 24.71 6.49
CA PRO A 235 -11.86 24.77 5.79
C PRO A 235 -12.56 23.42 5.80
N SER A 236 -13.89 23.42 5.69
CA SER A 236 -14.72 22.20 5.71
C SER A 236 -14.51 21.26 4.52
N THR A 237 -13.71 21.67 3.54
CA THR A 237 -13.33 20.87 2.38
C THR A 237 -12.12 19.97 2.65
N GLU A 238 -11.31 20.29 3.66
CA GLU A 238 -10.04 19.60 3.97
C GLU A 238 -10.23 18.55 5.07
N ASN A 239 -11.23 17.67 4.91
CA ASN A 239 -11.61 16.72 5.96
C ASN A 239 -10.49 15.72 6.31
N GLU A 240 -9.57 15.46 5.38
CA GLU A 240 -8.41 14.59 5.58
C GLU A 240 -7.39 15.12 6.60
N LYS A 241 -7.39 16.44 6.87
CA LYS A 241 -6.44 17.08 7.80
C LYS A 241 -7.01 17.29 9.20
N ILE A 242 -8.26 16.90 9.48
CA ILE A 242 -8.95 17.22 10.74
C ILE A 242 -8.18 16.71 11.97
N ASP A 243 -7.75 15.45 11.94
CA ASP A 243 -7.06 14.83 13.07
C ASP A 243 -5.70 15.50 13.31
N GLN A 244 -4.93 15.70 12.24
CA GLN A 244 -3.64 16.41 12.30
C GLN A 244 -3.80 17.85 12.80
N ALA A 245 -4.82 18.58 12.31
CA ALA A 245 -5.10 19.95 12.71
C ALA A 245 -5.51 20.05 14.19
N ALA A 246 -6.16 19.02 14.74
CA ALA A 246 -6.48 18.96 16.17
C ALA A 246 -5.22 18.81 17.02
N ASP A 247 -4.30 17.92 16.63
CA ASP A 247 -3.03 17.72 17.33
C ASP A 247 -2.12 18.95 17.22
N ASP A 248 -2.07 19.55 16.03
CA ASP A 248 -1.19 20.67 15.71
C ASP A 248 -1.52 21.96 16.48
N GLN A 249 -2.76 22.13 16.95
CA GLN A 249 -3.15 23.26 17.80
C GLN A 249 -2.42 23.28 19.16
N SER A 250 -1.88 22.14 19.59
CA SER A 250 -1.12 22.02 20.83
C SER A 250 0.32 22.55 20.72
N VAL A 251 0.84 22.69 19.50
CA VAL A 251 2.22 23.10 19.22
C VAL A 251 2.22 24.46 18.52
N ARG A 252 3.20 25.32 18.84
CA ARG A 252 3.28 26.66 18.24
C ARG A 252 4.70 26.98 17.81
N TRP A 253 4.84 27.63 16.67
CA TRP A 253 6.10 28.22 16.25
C TRP A 253 6.29 29.60 16.91
N HIS A 254 7.27 29.74 17.79
CA HIS A 254 7.64 31.02 18.41
C HIS A 254 9.10 31.05 18.87
N ARG A 255 9.60 32.23 19.24
CA ARG A 255 10.99 32.44 19.68
C ARG A 255 11.42 31.63 20.92
N ASP A 256 10.45 31.26 21.75
CA ASP A 256 10.66 30.55 23.02
C ASP A 256 10.36 29.04 22.87
N ALA A 257 10.13 28.57 21.63
CA ALA A 257 9.80 27.19 21.34
C ALA A 257 10.93 26.25 21.74
N HIS A 258 10.57 25.11 22.32
CA HIS A 258 11.52 24.12 22.76
C HIS A 258 11.90 23.17 21.62
N ALA A 259 13.03 22.46 21.78
CA ALA A 259 13.54 21.54 20.76
C ALA A 259 12.52 20.46 20.36
N ALA A 260 11.64 20.04 21.27
CA ALA A 260 10.57 19.08 20.98
C ALA A 260 9.50 19.65 20.05
N GLU A 261 9.11 20.92 20.26
CA GLU A 261 8.12 21.61 19.41
C GLU A 261 8.69 21.84 18.01
N VAL A 262 9.95 22.29 17.93
CA VAL A 262 10.65 22.44 16.65
C VAL A 262 10.78 21.10 15.93
N ALA A 263 11.13 20.03 16.65
CA ALA A 263 11.21 18.69 16.06
C ALA A 263 9.84 18.23 15.54
N TYR A 264 8.76 18.45 16.29
CA TYR A 264 7.40 18.10 15.86
C TYR A 264 7.00 18.86 14.59
N ILE A 265 7.19 20.20 14.56
CA ILE A 265 6.83 21.04 13.42
C ILE A 265 7.63 20.65 12.16
N LEU A 266 8.92 20.35 12.33
CA LEU A 266 9.78 19.99 11.20
C LEU A 266 9.68 18.52 10.81
N TYR A 267 8.93 17.69 11.55
CA TYR A 267 8.87 16.25 11.29
C TYR A 267 8.13 15.97 9.98
N GLN A 268 8.80 15.29 9.06
CA GLN A 268 8.18 14.88 7.79
C GLN A 268 7.53 13.51 7.95
N ALA A 269 6.20 13.52 8.03
CA ALA A 269 5.40 12.30 8.06
C ALA A 269 5.62 11.47 6.78
N PRO A 270 5.69 10.12 6.88
CA PRO A 270 5.76 9.26 5.70
C PRO A 270 4.56 9.47 4.78
N VAL A 271 4.82 9.53 3.47
CA VAL A 271 3.75 9.75 2.49
C VAL A 271 2.99 8.46 2.23
N MET A 272 1.66 8.57 2.18
CA MET A 272 0.76 7.53 1.72
C MET A 272 -0.12 8.09 0.61
N VAL A 273 -0.20 7.39 -0.52
CA VAL A 273 -1.12 7.71 -1.60
C VAL A 273 -2.06 6.53 -1.78
N ALA A 274 -3.36 6.77 -1.73
CA ALA A 274 -4.39 5.77 -1.96
C ALA A 274 -5.20 6.19 -3.20
N VAL A 275 -5.29 5.32 -4.20
CA VAL A 275 -6.10 5.55 -5.40
C VAL A 275 -7.18 4.48 -5.46
N HIS A 276 -8.44 4.90 -5.60
CA HIS A 276 -9.55 3.96 -5.68
C HIS A 276 -9.55 3.26 -7.04
N ALA A 277 -9.83 1.95 -7.08
CA ALA A 277 -9.77 1.17 -8.33
C ALA A 277 -10.68 1.73 -9.45
N SER A 278 -11.83 2.32 -9.08
CA SER A 278 -12.76 2.95 -10.04
C SER A 278 -12.18 4.16 -10.79
N GLU A 279 -11.10 4.77 -10.29
CA GLU A 279 -10.42 5.89 -10.95
C GLU A 279 -9.32 5.40 -11.89
N MET A 280 -8.83 4.18 -11.69
CA MET A 280 -7.75 3.60 -12.47
C MET A 280 -8.26 2.86 -13.70
N ILE A 281 -9.52 2.41 -13.68
CA ILE A 281 -10.13 1.60 -14.72
C ILE A 281 -11.11 2.49 -15.51
N PRO A 282 -10.96 2.61 -16.85
CA PRO A 282 -11.91 3.34 -17.67
C PRO A 282 -13.30 2.75 -17.51
N ARG A 283 -14.31 3.60 -17.23
CA ARG A 283 -15.71 3.16 -17.25
C ARG A 283 -16.05 2.79 -18.69
N SER A 284 -16.29 1.49 -18.94
CA SER A 284 -16.79 0.96 -20.21
C SER A 284 -18.22 1.40 -20.47
#